data_AF-A0A7J2X8S0-F1
#
_entry.id   AF-A0A7J2X8S0-F1
#
_cell.length_a   1.000
_cell.length_b   1.000
_cell.length_c   1.000
_cell.angle_alpha   90.00
_cell.angle_beta   90.00
_cell.angle_gamma   90.00
#
_symmetry.space_group_name_H-M   'P 1'
#
loop_
_entity.id
_entity.type
_entity.pdbx_description
1 polymer ?
#
loop_
_entity_poly.entity_id
_entity_poly.type
_entity_poly.pdbx_seq_one_letter_code
_entity_poly.pdbx_strand_id
1 'polypeptide(L)'
;GYFMEKGEIDLVIVGADRIARNGDVANKIGTYEKAVVARENNIPFYVAAPESTFDKKIKNGREIKIEERDKKEILSSIGKDDFVDYFNVRNPAFDITPAGYISGYITEYGIKKLV
;
A
#
# COMPACT_ATOMS: atom_id res chain seq x y z
N GLY A 1 -11.85 -2.74 7.90
CA GLY A 1 -13.27 -2.85 7.53
C GLY A 1 -14.10 -2.84 8.78
N TYR A 2 -14.60 -4.00 9.19
CA TYR A 2 -15.50 -4.14 10.36
C TYR A 2 -15.07 -3.35 11.60
N PHE A 3 -13.84 -3.54 12.11
CA PHE A 3 -13.36 -2.82 13.29
C PHE A 3 -13.18 -1.31 13.10
N MET A 4 -12.92 -0.86 11.86
CA MET A 4 -12.86 0.57 11.54
C MET A 4 -14.26 1.19 11.58
N GLU A 5 -15.26 0.48 11.06
CA GLU A 5 -16.67 0.91 11.10
C GLU A 5 -17.22 0.95 12.53
N LYS A 6 -16.78 0.02 13.38
CA LYS A 6 -17.13 0.03 14.82
C LYS A 6 -16.46 1.13 15.62
N GLY A 7 -15.55 1.90 15.03
CA GLY A 7 -14.78 2.91 15.74
C GLY A 7 -13.79 2.31 16.75
N GLU A 8 -13.39 1.05 16.56
CA GLU A 8 -12.40 0.37 17.41
C GLU A 8 -10.96 0.63 16.95
N ILE A 9 -10.77 1.35 15.84
CA ILE A 9 -9.47 1.69 15.27
C ILE A 9 -9.33 3.21 15.20
N ASP A 10 -8.37 3.76 15.93
CA ASP A 10 -8.12 5.21 15.98
C ASP A 10 -7.16 5.69 14.89
N LEU A 11 -6.31 4.80 14.36
CA LEU A 11 -5.18 5.16 13.51
C LEU A 11 -4.74 3.98 12.64
N VAL A 12 -4.39 4.25 11.38
CA VAL A 12 -3.69 3.30 10.53
C VAL A 12 -2.27 3.78 10.27
N ILE A 13 -1.28 2.91 10.49
CA ILE A 13 0.11 3.13 10.11
C ILE A 13 0.57 1.94 9.26
N VAL A 14 1.17 2.23 8.11
CA VAL A 14 1.80 1.23 7.23
C VAL A 14 3.23 1.64 6.89
N GLY A 15 4.01 0.70 6.33
CA GLY A 15 5.30 1.00 5.71
C GLY A 15 5.16 1.56 4.29
N ALA A 16 6.29 1.70 3.60
CA ALA A 16 6.34 1.93 2.16
C ALA A 16 7.56 1.26 1.54
N ASP A 17 7.40 0.75 0.33
CA ASP A 17 8.50 0.26 -0.52
C ASP A 17 9.07 1.40 -1.38
N ARG A 18 8.21 2.33 -1.82
CA ARG A 18 8.62 3.52 -2.58
C ARG A 18 7.59 4.64 -2.46
N ILE A 19 8.05 5.87 -2.34
CA ILE A 19 7.17 7.06 -2.32
C ILE A 19 7.55 7.98 -3.49
N ALA A 20 6.60 8.25 -4.38
CA ALA A 20 6.80 9.15 -5.51
C ALA A 20 6.90 10.62 -5.06
N ARG A 21 7.38 11.50 -5.94
CA ARG A 21 7.53 12.93 -5.65
C ARG A 21 6.22 13.64 -5.27
N ASN A 22 5.09 13.20 -5.83
CA ASN A 22 3.77 13.74 -5.46
C ASN A 22 3.19 13.11 -4.17
N GLY A 23 3.90 12.20 -3.52
CA GLY A 23 3.47 11.49 -2.34
C GLY A 23 2.75 10.17 -2.59
N ASP A 24 2.49 9.76 -3.83
CA ASP A 24 1.88 8.45 -4.06
C ASP A 24 2.79 7.34 -3.53
N VAL A 25 2.21 6.40 -2.80
CA VAL A 25 2.96 5.35 -2.10
C VAL A 25 2.74 4.01 -2.76
N ALA A 26 3.83 3.35 -3.14
CA ALA A 26 3.84 1.93 -3.40
C ALA A 26 4.15 1.17 -2.10
N ASN A 27 3.26 0.25 -1.73
CA ASN A 27 3.44 -0.64 -0.57
C ASN A 27 2.75 -1.97 -0.85
N LYS A 28 2.95 -2.96 0.03
CA LYS A 28 2.35 -4.30 -0.07
C LYS A 28 0.86 -4.25 -0.46
N ILE A 29 0.47 -5.12 -1.40
CA ILE A 29 -0.91 -5.22 -1.90
C ILE A 29 -1.93 -5.29 -0.74
N GLY A 30 -3.01 -4.52 -0.87
CA GLY A 30 -4.02 -4.28 0.16
C GLY A 30 -3.84 -2.94 0.90
N THR A 31 -2.72 -2.24 0.73
CA THR A 31 -2.50 -0.93 1.37
C THR A 31 -3.49 0.11 0.87
N TYR A 32 -3.70 0.19 -0.45
CA TYR A 32 -4.68 1.09 -1.04
C TYR A 32 -6.10 0.81 -0.53
N GLU A 33 -6.48 -0.46 -0.43
CA GLU A 33 -7.78 -0.86 0.13
C GLU A 33 -7.93 -0.36 1.58
N LYS A 34 -6.90 -0.54 2.43
CA LYS A 34 -6.95 -0.02 3.81
C LYS A 34 -7.03 1.50 3.87
N ALA A 35 -6.35 2.20 2.97
CA ALA A 35 -6.41 3.66 2.89
C ALA A 35 -7.80 4.18 2.50
N VAL A 36 -8.45 3.52 1.54
CA VAL A 36 -9.85 3.82 1.16
C VAL A 36 -10.79 3.60 2.35
N VAL A 37 -10.73 2.42 2.98
CA VAL A 37 -11.62 2.10 4.10
C VAL A 37 -11.36 3.00 5.31
N ALA A 38 -10.10 3.35 5.59
CA ALA A 38 -9.77 4.29 6.67
C ALA A 38 -10.39 5.67 6.41
N ARG A 39 -10.28 6.19 5.19
CA ARG A 39 -10.88 7.48 4.81
C ARG A 39 -12.40 7.47 4.99
N GLU A 40 -13.09 6.43 4.51
CA GLU A 40 -14.56 6.33 4.64
C GLU A 40 -15.03 6.31 6.10
N ASN A 41 -14.17 5.88 7.03
CA ASN A 41 -14.45 5.86 8.46
C ASN A 41 -13.81 7.03 9.23
N ASN A 42 -13.30 8.05 8.52
CA ASN A 42 -12.62 9.22 9.09
C ASN A 42 -11.40 8.88 9.99
N ILE A 43 -10.73 7.77 9.70
CA ILE A 43 -9.54 7.33 10.43
C ILE A 43 -8.30 7.86 9.73
N PRO A 44 -7.38 8.55 10.44
CA PRO A 44 -6.14 9.03 9.85
C PRO A 44 -5.25 7.87 9.39
N PHE A 45 -4.62 8.05 8.23
CA PHE A 45 -3.79 7.04 7.58
C PHE A 45 -2.37 7.59 7.38
N TYR A 46 -1.40 7.02 8.08
CA TYR A 46 -0.01 7.44 8.05
C TYR A 46 0.87 6.39 7.38
N VAL A 47 1.92 6.89 6.72
CA VAL A 47 2.95 6.07 6.11
C VAL A 47 4.27 6.33 6.84
N ALA A 48 4.83 5.30 7.46
CA ALA A 48 6.11 5.37 8.15
C ALA A 48 7.21 4.82 7.22
N ALA A 49 8.11 5.69 6.78
CA ALA A 49 9.20 5.33 5.89
C ALA A 49 10.38 6.30 6.03
N PRO A 50 11.63 5.83 5.93
CA PRO A 50 12.80 6.71 5.94
C PRO A 50 12.82 7.62 4.71
N GLU A 51 13.53 8.75 4.80
CA GLU A 51 13.69 9.70 3.67
C GLU A 51 14.26 9.01 2.42
N SER A 52 15.07 7.97 2.59
CA SER A 52 15.64 7.17 1.49
C SER A 52 14.59 6.43 0.64
N THR A 53 13.38 6.22 1.17
CA THR A 53 12.27 5.59 0.43
C THR A 53 11.59 6.56 -0.55
N PHE A 54 11.81 7.87 -0.41
CA PHE A 54 11.27 8.89 -1.32
C PHE A 54 12.08 8.98 -2.61
N ASP A 55 11.46 8.61 -3.72
CA ASP A 55 12.04 8.68 -5.06
C ASP A 55 11.70 10.02 -5.73
N LYS A 56 12.64 10.97 -5.65
CA LYS A 56 12.49 12.31 -6.23
C LYS A 56 12.45 12.33 -7.77
N LYS A 57 12.82 11.23 -8.44
CA LYS A 57 12.85 11.13 -9.90
C LYS A 57 11.50 10.72 -10.47
N ILE A 58 10.71 9.96 -9.70
CA ILE A 58 9.39 9.49 -10.09
C ILE A 58 8.35 10.56 -9.79
N LYS A 59 7.60 11.00 -10.82
CA LYS A 59 6.67 12.12 -10.66
C LYS A 59 5.42 11.73 -9.87
N ASN A 60 4.89 10.54 -10.11
CA ASN A 60 3.68 10.02 -9.49
C ASN A 60 3.63 8.49 -9.52
N GLY A 61 2.66 7.91 -8.81
CA GLY A 61 2.53 6.46 -8.65
C GLY A 61 2.30 5.69 -9.96
N ARG A 62 1.86 6.34 -11.05
CA ARG A 62 1.67 5.67 -12.35
C ARG A 62 2.98 5.28 -13.04
N GLU A 63 4.08 5.92 -12.65
CA GLU A 63 5.42 5.59 -13.16
C GLU A 63 6.07 4.43 -12.38
N ILE A 64 5.48 4.01 -11.25
CA ILE A 64 5.96 2.87 -10.47
C ILE A 64 5.45 1.58 -11.10
N LYS A 65 6.36 0.72 -11.56
CA LYS A 65 6.02 -0.61 -12.07
C LYS A 65 5.71 -1.54 -10.89
N ILE A 66 4.51 -2.12 -10.90
CA ILE A 66 4.11 -3.12 -9.91
C ILE A 66 4.69 -4.47 -10.32
N GLU A 67 5.43 -5.08 -9.39
CA GLU A 67 5.90 -6.47 -9.52
C GLU A 67 4.68 -7.41 -9.52
N GLU A 68 4.57 -8.25 -10.54
CA GLU A 68 3.62 -9.36 -10.59
C GLU A 68 4.40 -10.65 -10.38
N ARG A 69 4.13 -11.33 -9.27
CA ARG A 69 4.85 -12.53 -8.82
C ARG A 69 4.19 -13.78 -9.39
N ASP A 70 4.85 -14.92 -9.22
CA ASP A 70 4.34 -16.21 -9.70
C ASP A 70 2.98 -16.54 -9.05
N LYS A 71 2.00 -16.96 -9.85
CA LYS A 71 0.70 -17.44 -9.38
C LYS A 71 0.81 -18.65 -8.44
N LYS A 72 1.91 -19.40 -8.53
CA LYS A 72 2.20 -20.52 -7.65
C LYS A 72 2.21 -20.10 -6.17
N GLU A 73 2.71 -18.92 -5.82
CA GLU A 73 2.73 -18.45 -4.42
C GLU A 73 1.33 -18.45 -3.78
N ILE A 74 0.31 -18.05 -4.55
CA ILE A 74 -1.08 -18.06 -4.11
C ILE A 74 -1.63 -19.48 -4.08
N LEU A 75 -1.39 -20.27 -5.13
CA LEU A 75 -1.96 -21.61 -5.24
C LEU A 75 -1.37 -22.59 -4.22
N SER A 76 -0.06 -22.50 -3.94
CA SER A 76 0.60 -23.23 -2.86
C SER A 76 -0.02 -22.90 -1.50
N SER A 77 -0.34 -21.63 -1.25
CA SER A 77 -0.90 -21.19 0.03
C SER A 77 -2.28 -21.80 0.35
N ILE A 78 -2.98 -22.28 -0.68
CA ILE A 78 -4.30 -22.93 -0.57
C ILE A 78 -4.26 -24.43 -0.91
N GLY A 79 -3.07 -25.03 -1.01
CA GLY A 79 -2.89 -26.46 -1.28
C GLY A 79 -3.30 -26.91 -2.69
N LYS A 80 -3.12 -26.04 -3.70
CA LYS A 80 -3.52 -26.29 -5.10
C LYS A 80 -2.34 -26.22 -6.08
N ASP A 81 -1.15 -26.62 -5.64
CA ASP A 81 0.07 -26.60 -6.46
C ASP A 81 -0.11 -27.30 -7.82
N ASP A 82 -0.78 -28.45 -7.84
CA ASP A 82 -1.00 -29.25 -9.05
C ASP A 82 -1.98 -28.60 -10.03
N PHE A 83 -2.69 -27.54 -9.61
CA PHE A 83 -3.69 -26.87 -10.44
C PHE A 83 -3.20 -25.55 -11.04
N VAL A 84 -1.89 -25.31 -11.03
CA VAL A 84 -1.29 -24.07 -11.53
C VAL A 84 -1.73 -23.70 -12.94
N ASP A 85 -1.81 -24.67 -13.84
CA ASP A 85 -2.21 -24.45 -15.24
C ASP A 85 -3.73 -24.34 -15.43
N TYR A 86 -4.52 -24.75 -14.44
CA TYR A 86 -5.98 -24.74 -14.50
C TYR A 86 -6.58 -23.39 -14.07
N PHE A 87 -5.86 -22.62 -13.27
CA PHE A 87 -6.33 -21.34 -12.75
C PHE A 87 -5.56 -20.15 -13.36
N ASN A 88 -6.32 -19.16 -13.82
CA ASN A 88 -5.77 -17.85 -14.14
C ASN A 88 -5.79 -16.97 -12.88
N VAL A 89 -4.61 -16.73 -12.31
CA VAL A 89 -4.44 -15.98 -11.05
C VAL A 89 -3.51 -14.81 -11.29
N ARG A 90 -3.86 -13.66 -10.74
CA ARG A 90 -3.00 -12.48 -10.69
C ARG A 90 -2.39 -12.34 -9.30
N ASN A 91 -1.11 -12.00 -9.25
CA ASN A 91 -0.39 -11.86 -7.98
C ASN A 91 0.46 -10.58 -7.96
N PRO A 92 -0.17 -9.39 -8.02
CA PRO A 92 0.55 -8.13 -7.82
C PRO A 92 1.08 -8.07 -6.38
N ALA A 93 2.38 -7.84 -6.22
CA ALA A 93 3.03 -7.81 -4.91
C ALA A 93 2.79 -6.51 -4.14
N PHE A 94 2.37 -5.46 -4.84
CA PHE A 94 2.21 -4.10 -4.34
C PHE A 94 0.98 -3.44 -4.97
N ASP A 95 0.49 -2.37 -4.34
CA ASP A 95 -0.44 -1.42 -4.95
C ASP A 95 0.02 0.03 -4.76
N ILE A 96 -0.69 0.96 -5.40
CA ILE A 96 -0.44 2.40 -5.28
C ILE A 96 -1.54 3.02 -4.44
N THR A 97 -1.16 3.63 -3.33
CA THR A 97 -2.02 4.49 -2.51
C THR A 97 -1.81 5.95 -2.90
N PRO A 98 -2.81 6.64 -3.49
CA PRO A 98 -2.68 8.04 -3.86
C PRO A 98 -2.45 8.94 -2.64
N ALA A 99 -1.61 9.97 -2.81
CA ALA A 99 -1.21 10.88 -1.72
C ALA A 99 -2.39 11.50 -0.97
N GLY A 100 -3.52 11.73 -1.64
CA GLY A 100 -4.71 12.28 -1.01
C GLY A 100 -5.24 11.45 0.15
N TYR A 101 -5.06 10.11 0.14
CA TYR A 101 -5.53 9.23 1.23
C TYR A 101 -4.63 9.29 2.46
N ILE A 102 -3.45 9.92 2.36
CA ILE A 102 -2.41 9.89 3.39
C ILE A 102 -2.47 11.16 4.23
N SER A 103 -2.63 11.00 5.53
CA SER A 103 -2.67 12.08 6.52
C SER A 103 -1.29 12.69 6.77
N GLY A 104 -0.23 11.87 6.69
CA GLY A 104 1.15 12.31 6.81
C GLY A 104 2.16 11.17 6.64
N TYR A 105 3.42 11.55 6.48
CA TYR A 105 4.55 10.65 6.33
C TYR A 105 5.47 10.78 7.54
N ILE A 106 5.72 9.69 8.25
CA ILE A 106 6.57 9.63 9.43
C ILE A 106 7.96 9.22 8.97
N THR A 107 8.95 10.10 9.15
CA THR A 107 10.35 9.84 8.79
C THR A 107 11.26 10.05 10.01
N GLU A 108 12.55 9.75 9.85
CA GLU A 108 13.59 10.04 10.83
C GLU A 108 13.78 11.54 11.15
N TYR A 109 13.18 12.42 10.35
CA TYR A 109 13.20 13.88 10.52
C TYR A 109 11.87 14.43 11.09
N GLY A 110 10.96 13.56 11.51
CA GLY A 110 9.63 13.93 12.00
C GLY A 110 8.52 13.67 10.99
N ILE A 111 7.36 14.32 11.20
CA ILE A 111 6.17 14.11 10.39
C ILE A 111 6.12 15.15 9.27
N LYS A 112 6.05 14.69 8.02
CA LYS A 112 5.89 15.52 6.81
C LYS A 112 4.46 15.45 6.32
N LYS A 113 3.93 16.58 5.86
CA LYS A 113 2.72 16.62 5.03
C LYS A 113 3.12 17.15 3.66
N LEU A 114 2.97 16.33 2.63
CA LEU A 114 3.22 16.76 1.25
C LEU A 114 2.00 17.57 0.80
N VAL A 115 2.25 18.78 0.30
CA VAL A 115 1.25 19.72 -0.22
C VAL A 115 1.22 19.62 -1.74
#